data_AF-A0A7J6X0D6-F1
#
_entry.id   AF-A0A7J6X0D6-F1
#
_cell.length_a   1.000
_cell.length_b   1.000
_cell.length_c   1.000
_cell.angle_alpha   90.00
_cell.angle_beta   90.00
_cell.angle_gamma   90.00
#
_symmetry.space_group_name_H-M   'P 1'
#
loop_
_entity.id
_entity.type
_entity.pdbx_description
1 polymer ?
#
loop_
_entity_poly.entity_id
_entity_poly.type
_entity_poly.pdbx_seq_one_letter_code
_entity_poly.pdbx_strand_id
1 'polypeptide(L)'
;VPLYVATNMASKVAFIKKASLFVPTPEAYVQASIRWIGYEPRCTPYWSHSLQWYLASLLPESVLDAWRLSIGIRRMELGTSWPH
;
A
#
# COMPACT_ATOMS: atom_id res chain seq x y z
N VAL A 1 3.58 3.55 4.71
CA VAL A 1 3.12 3.58 3.30
C VAL A 1 1.77 2.88 3.24
N PRO A 2 0.79 3.36 2.47
CA PRO A 2 -0.16 2.46 1.85
C PRO A 2 -0.07 2.60 0.33
N LEU A 3 0.22 1.49 -0.34
CA LEU A 3 -0.04 1.20 -1.76
C LEU A 3 -0.50 -0.26 -1.80
N TYR A 4 -1.43 -0.60 -0.90
CA TYR A 4 -1.75 -1.99 -0.65
C TYR A 4 -2.55 -2.57 -1.79
N VAL A 5 -2.25 -3.83 -2.08
CA VAL A 5 -3.02 -4.70 -2.94
C VAL A 5 -3.67 -5.74 -2.05
N ALA A 6 -4.94 -6.09 -2.31
CA ALA A 6 -5.73 -7.02 -1.51
C ALA A 6 -5.23 -8.47 -1.65
N THR A 7 -4.04 -8.74 -1.09
CA THR A 7 -3.37 -10.04 -1.07
C THR A 7 -3.53 -10.71 0.30
N ASN A 8 -3.25 -12.02 0.37
CA ASN A 8 -3.23 -12.76 1.64
C ASN A 8 -2.24 -12.17 2.65
N MET A 9 -1.09 -11.65 2.19
CA MET A 9 -0.13 -10.96 3.08
C MET A 9 -0.71 -9.66 3.64
N ALA A 10 -1.34 -8.84 2.79
CA ALA A 10 -1.98 -7.60 3.22
C ALA A 10 -3.17 -7.86 4.17
N SER A 11 -3.88 -8.97 3.99
CA SER A 11 -4.95 -9.40 4.90
C SER A 11 -4.43 -9.67 6.31
N LYS A 12 -3.27 -10.33 6.42
CA LYS A 12 -2.65 -10.67 7.72
C LYS A 12 -1.93 -9.49 8.38
N VAL A 13 -1.18 -8.71 7.61
CA VAL A 13 -0.30 -7.64 8.15
C VAL A 13 -1.02 -6.30 8.30
N ALA A 14 -2.06 -6.06 7.50
CA ALA A 14 -2.73 -4.77 7.42
C ALA A 14 -4.26 -4.86 7.62
N PHE A 15 -4.81 -6.04 7.91
CA PHE A 15 -6.25 -6.30 8.02
C PHE A 15 -7.04 -5.87 6.78
N ILE A 16 -6.41 -5.90 5.62
CA ILE A 16 -7.02 -5.54 4.34
C ILE A 16 -7.75 -6.77 3.81
N LYS A 17 -9.06 -6.83 4.07
CA LYS A 17 -9.89 -7.99 3.74
C LYS A 17 -10.60 -7.88 2.39
N LYS A 18 -10.71 -6.68 1.82
CA LYS A 18 -11.47 -6.42 0.59
C LYS A 18 -10.78 -5.40 -0.28
N ALA A 19 -10.97 -5.54 -1.59
CA ALA A 19 -10.61 -4.52 -2.55
C ALA A 19 -11.49 -3.27 -2.39
N SER A 20 -10.93 -2.12 -2.73
CA SER A 20 -11.56 -0.81 -2.65
C SER A 20 -10.93 0.12 -3.69
N LEU A 21 -11.46 1.34 -3.85
CA LEU A 21 -10.92 2.36 -4.76
C LEU A 21 -9.41 2.58 -4.59
N PHE A 22 -8.94 2.46 -3.34
CA PHE A 22 -7.58 2.70 -2.91
C PHE A 22 -6.74 1.43 -2.69
N VAL A 23 -7.37 0.26 -2.87
CA VAL A 23 -6.77 -1.06 -2.66
C VAL A 23 -7.22 -1.97 -3.80
N PRO A 24 -6.49 -2.05 -4.91
CA PRO A 24 -6.86 -2.93 -6.02
C PRO A 24 -6.78 -4.41 -5.61
N THR A 25 -7.50 -5.25 -6.36
CA THR A 25 -7.25 -6.71 -6.33
C THR A 25 -5.89 -7.02 -6.95
N PRO A 26 -5.27 -8.17 -6.62
CA PRO A 26 -4.03 -8.61 -7.26
C PRO A 26 -4.13 -8.66 -8.79
N GLU A 27 -5.25 -9.17 -9.31
CA GLU A 27 -5.47 -9.32 -10.75
C GLU A 27 -5.57 -7.96 -11.44
N ALA A 28 -6.29 -7.01 -10.85
CA ALA A 28 -6.40 -5.65 -11.38
C ALA A 28 -5.05 -4.92 -11.36
N TYR A 29 -4.27 -5.11 -10.30
CA TYR A 29 -2.92 -4.54 -10.20
C TYR A 29 -1.97 -5.13 -11.25
N VAL A 30 -2.00 -6.44 -11.48
CA VAL A 30 -1.19 -7.11 -12.51
C VAL A 30 -1.58 -6.64 -13.91
N GLN A 31 -2.87 -6.57 -14.22
CA GLN A 31 -3.35 -6.08 -15.53
C GLN A 31 -2.89 -4.64 -15.80
N ALA A 32 -2.95 -3.77 -14.79
CA ALA A 32 -2.46 -2.41 -14.92
C ALA A 32 -0.92 -2.38 -15.07
N SER A 33 -0.19 -3.22 -14.33
CA SER A 33 1.27 -3.32 -14.40
C SER A 33 1.76 -3.75 -15.79
N ILE A 34 1.11 -4.74 -16.40
CA ILE A 34 1.47 -5.24 -17.73
C ILE A 34 1.31 -4.13 -18.78
N ARG A 35 0.26 -3.32 -18.69
CA ARG A 35 0.05 -2.17 -19.58
C ARG A 35 1.07 -1.06 -19.41
N TRP A 36 1.77 -1.01 -18.28
CA TRP A 36 2.78 0.01 -17.96
C TRP A 36 4.20 -0.38 -18.44
N ILE A 37 4.41 -1.62 -18.86
CA ILE A 37 5.70 -2.10 -19.37
C ILE A 37 6.09 -1.27 -20.61
N GLY A 38 7.27 -0.65 -20.57
CA GLY A 38 7.83 0.12 -21.68
C GLY A 38 7.51 1.63 -21.67
N TYR A 39 6.74 2.13 -20.69
CA TYR A 39 6.40 3.56 -20.60
C TYR A 39 7.36 4.35 -19.72
N GLU A 40 7.51 3.95 -18.45
CA GLU A 40 8.38 4.66 -17.50
C GLU A 40 9.18 3.71 -16.60
N PRO A 41 10.37 4.14 -16.12
CA PRO A 41 11.19 3.35 -15.21
C PRO A 41 10.56 3.18 -13.81
N ARG A 42 9.63 4.06 -13.42
CA ARG A 42 8.87 3.93 -12.16
C ARG A 42 7.47 3.41 -12.48
N CYS A 43 7.16 2.24 -11.94
CA CYS A 43 5.88 1.56 -12.16
C CYS A 43 4.92 1.88 -11.00
N THR A 44 4.02 2.85 -11.19
CA THR A 44 2.85 3.10 -10.33
C THR A 44 1.59 2.91 -11.15
N PRO A 45 1.28 1.68 -11.56
CA PRO A 45 0.32 1.39 -12.63
C PRO A 45 -1.13 1.68 -12.24
N TYR A 46 -1.38 1.98 -10.95
CA TYR A 46 -2.69 2.28 -10.42
C TYR A 46 -2.80 3.77 -10.06
N TRP A 47 -3.75 4.47 -10.68
CA TRP A 47 -3.90 5.92 -10.52
C TRP A 47 -4.22 6.33 -9.07
N SER A 48 -4.94 5.49 -8.32
CA SER A 48 -5.28 5.83 -6.93
C SER A 48 -4.09 5.70 -5.98
N HIS A 49 -3.11 4.85 -6.32
CA HIS A 49 -1.81 4.83 -5.65
C HIS A 49 -1.01 6.09 -5.96
N SER A 50 -1.10 6.60 -7.19
CA SER A 50 -0.51 7.89 -7.56
C SER A 50 -1.15 9.05 -6.79
N LEU A 51 -2.48 9.03 -6.61
CA LEU A 51 -3.19 10.01 -5.78
C LEU A 51 -2.79 9.92 -4.31
N GLN A 52 -2.65 8.71 -3.75
CA GLN A 52 -2.14 8.53 -2.39
C GLN A 52 -0.73 9.11 -2.22
N TRP A 53 0.14 8.88 -3.21
CA TRP A 53 1.49 9.43 -3.20
C TRP A 53 1.50 10.95 -3.31
N TYR A 54 0.66 11.51 -4.18
CA TYR A 54 0.50 12.95 -4.31
C TYR A 54 0.06 13.59 -2.98
N LEU A 55 -0.99 13.05 -2.35
CA LEU A 55 -1.45 13.54 -1.05
C LEU A 55 -0.40 13.37 0.04
N ALA A 56 0.37 12.26 0.02
CA ALA A 56 1.48 12.08 0.94
C ALA A 56 2.57 13.15 0.71
N SER A 57 2.91 13.47 -0.54
CA SER A 57 3.95 14.45 -0.88
C SER A 57 3.64 15.89 -0.45
N LEU A 58 2.39 16.20 -0.10
CA LEU A 58 2.01 17.50 0.47
C LEU A 58 2.43 17.66 1.94
N LEU A 59 2.76 16.55 2.62
CA LEU A 59 3.20 16.56 4.02
C LEU A 59 4.74 16.66 4.09
N PRO A 60 5.30 17.32 5.12
CA PRO A 60 6.75 17.30 5.36
C PRO A 60 7.26 15.87 5.56
N GLU A 61 8.44 15.56 4.99
CA GLU A 61 9.04 14.21 5.05
C GLU A 61 9.19 13.68 6.49
N SER A 62 9.54 14.54 7.45
CA SER A 62 9.65 14.16 8.86
C SER A 62 8.33 13.65 9.45
N VAL A 63 7.21 14.23 9.05
CA VAL A 63 5.87 13.83 9.49
C VAL A 63 5.47 12.52 8.81
N LEU A 64 5.74 12.39 7.51
CA LEU A 64 5.49 11.16 6.76
C LEU A 64 6.27 9.97 7.34
N ASP A 65 7.55 10.18 7.66
CA ASP A 65 8.42 9.12 8.17
C ASP A 65 8.07 8.73 9.60
N ALA A 66 7.76 9.69 10.48
CA ALA A 66 7.24 9.40 11.82
C ALA A 66 5.92 8.61 11.75
N TRP A 67 5.02 8.99 10.84
CA TRP A 67 3.78 8.28 10.61
C TRP A 67 4.00 6.86 10.05
N ARG A 68 4.92 6.69 9.09
CA ARG A 68 5.29 5.38 8.54
C ARG A 68 5.86 4.46 9.62
N LEU A 69 6.75 4.98 10.46
CA LEU A 69 7.38 4.23 11.54
C LEU A 69 6.35 3.81 12.61
N SER A 70 5.50 4.73 13.05
CA SER A 70 4.47 4.42 14.06
C SER A 70 3.47 3.35 13.60
N ILE A 71 3.07 3.37 12.31
CA ILE A 71 2.25 2.31 11.73
C ILE A 71 2.99 0.97 11.70
N GLY A 72 4.28 0.98 11.33
CA GLY A 72 5.10 -0.23 11.30
C GLY A 72 5.20 -0.89 12.67
N ILE A 73 5.52 -0.11 13.70
CA ILE A 73 5.61 -0.57 15.10
C ILE A 73 4.26 -1.14 15.57
N ARG A 74 3.17 -0.38 15.38
CA ARG A 74 1.83 -0.82 15.78
C ARG A 74 1.42 -2.14 15.14
N ARG A 75 1.83 -2.40 13.89
CA ARG A 75 1.50 -3.65 13.19
C ARG A 75 2.36 -4.81 13.64
N MET A 76 3.61 -4.56 14.02
CA MET A 76 4.49 -5.56 14.62
C MET A 76 3.93 -6.04 15.96
N GLU A 77 3.46 -5.10 16.81
CA GLU A 77 2.80 -5.40 18.09
C GLU A 77 1.54 -6.27 17.90
N LEU A 78 0.71 -5.95 16.91
CA LEU A 78 -0.49 -6.73 16.57
C LEU A 78 -0.16 -8.15 16.06
N GLY A 79 0.99 -8.33 15.42
CA GLY A 79 1.47 -9.64 14.98
C GLY A 79 1.96 -10.51 16.14
N THR A 80 2.53 -9.90 17.18
CA THR A 80 2.97 -10.62 18.40
C THR A 80 1.82 -10.98 19.35
N SER A 81 0.67 -10.32 19.26
CA SER A 81 -0.50 -10.58 20.11
C SER A 81 -1.48 -11.63 19.57
N TRP A 82 -1.19 -12.26 18.42
CA TRP A 82 -2.09 -13.24 17.81
C TRP A 82 -1.91 -14.63 18.46
N PRO A 83 -2.97 -15.29 18.97
CA PRO A 83 -2.84 -16.65 19.48
C PRO A 83 -2.57 -17.60 18.31
N HIS A 84 -1.55 -18.45 18.47
CA HIS A 84 -1.18 -19.51 17.53
C HIS A 84 -2.27 -20.56 17.36
#